data_AF-A0A928T096-F1
#
_entry.id   AF-A0A928T096-F1
#
_cell.length_a   1.000
_cell.length_b   1.000
_cell.length_c   1.000
_cell.angle_alpha   90.00
_cell.angle_beta   90.00
_cell.angle_gamma   90.00
#
_symmetry.space_group_name_H-M   'P 1'
#
loop_
_entity.id
_entity.type
_entity.pdbx_description
1 polymer ?
#
loop_
_entity_poly.entity_id
_entity_poly.type
_entity_poly.pdbx_seq_one_letter_code
_entity_poly.pdbx_strand_id
1 'polypeptide(L)'
;MGRGRRARQRRNRKQRRAALKGHARRLEVSIDELELARAHDGPFRGRVEPRLLIGAYHVRGGRAALVGRALCPIEVTGAAPLRVKVERDLLRATVIASSSAPADGMFVVLVLALEEDSGRDVQVLYAALEQPALWAVWEAERPVPEPRLLHELAQLEPSAAPVAERVQVLFGESHLPASSDELIGTLMVRVAEGPVGRPSEWRFHFQSPDGKNDWTAVLRIRVTGR
;
A
#
# COMPACT_ATOMS: atom_id res chain seq x y z
N MET A 1 -40.69 34.04 15.35
CA MET A 1 -40.45 32.68 15.88
C MET A 1 -39.26 31.93 15.22
N GLY A 2 -38.11 32.59 14.93
CA GLY A 2 -37.01 31.98 14.15
C GLY A 2 -35.70 31.65 14.88
N ARG A 3 -35.51 32.11 16.13
CA ARG A 3 -34.22 32.01 16.83
C ARG A 3 -33.94 30.63 17.47
N GLY A 4 -34.97 29.87 17.86
CA GLY A 4 -34.82 28.55 18.50
C GLY A 4 -34.35 27.41 17.57
N ARG A 5 -34.75 27.42 16.29
CA ARG A 5 -34.38 26.36 15.31
C ARG A 5 -32.88 26.36 14.95
N ARG A 6 -32.26 27.55 14.86
CA ARG A 6 -30.83 27.69 14.51
C ARG A 6 -29.90 27.19 15.63
N ALA A 7 -30.26 27.41 16.90
CA ALA A 7 -29.48 26.94 18.05
C ALA A 7 -29.50 25.39 18.17
N ARG A 8 -30.67 24.77 17.95
CA ARG A 8 -30.83 23.30 17.99
C ARG A 8 -30.08 22.60 16.84
N GLN A 9 -30.11 23.17 15.62
CA GLN A 9 -29.31 22.66 14.49
C GLN A 9 -27.79 22.75 14.75
N ARG A 10 -27.30 23.84 15.36
CA ARG A 10 -25.87 23.99 15.69
C ARG A 10 -25.42 22.97 16.74
N ARG A 11 -26.25 22.68 17.75
CA ARG A 11 -25.93 21.70 18.80
C ARG A 11 -25.88 20.27 18.23
N ASN A 12 -26.82 19.89 17.37
CA ASN A 12 -26.81 18.60 16.68
C ASN A 12 -25.60 18.42 15.74
N ARG A 13 -25.18 19.49 15.04
CA ARG A 13 -23.96 19.45 14.21
C ARG A 13 -22.68 19.26 15.03
N LYS A 14 -22.56 19.94 16.19
CA LYS A 14 -21.43 19.77 17.11
C LYS A 14 -21.38 18.35 17.69
N GLN A 15 -22.52 17.81 18.15
CA GLN A 15 -22.60 16.45 18.68
C GLN A 15 -22.30 15.39 17.60
N ARG A 16 -22.83 15.54 16.37
CA ARG A 16 -22.47 14.66 15.25
C ARG A 16 -20.99 14.72 14.91
N ARG A 17 -20.37 15.90 14.88
CA ARG A 17 -18.92 16.03 14.65
C ARG A 17 -18.07 15.41 15.75
N ALA A 18 -18.50 15.50 17.01
CA ALA A 18 -17.82 14.88 18.14
C ALA A 18 -17.94 13.35 18.09
N ALA A 19 -19.13 12.82 17.79
CA ALA A 19 -19.36 11.38 17.61
C ALA A 19 -18.53 10.82 16.44
N LEU A 20 -18.41 11.54 15.32
CA LEU A 20 -17.59 11.11 14.18
C LEU A 20 -16.08 11.12 14.45
N LYS A 21 -15.60 11.89 15.44
CA LYS A 21 -14.16 11.92 15.76
C LYS A 21 -13.66 10.60 16.33
N GLY A 22 -14.37 10.04 17.32
CA GLY A 22 -13.98 8.78 17.99
C GLY A 22 -14.02 7.52 17.11
N HIS A 23 -14.48 7.65 15.86
CA HIS A 23 -14.60 6.54 14.91
C HIS A 23 -13.71 6.74 13.68
N ALA A 24 -12.96 7.82 13.58
CA ALA A 24 -12.02 7.99 12.48
C ALA A 24 -10.76 7.17 12.75
N ARG A 25 -10.42 6.30 11.80
CA ARG A 25 -9.16 5.58 11.73
C ARG A 25 -8.29 6.20 10.66
N ARG A 26 -6.99 6.20 10.88
CA ARG A 26 -6.03 6.78 9.94
C ARG A 26 -4.89 5.83 9.72
N LEU A 27 -4.63 5.52 8.46
CA LEU A 27 -3.46 4.82 8.01
C LEU A 27 -2.38 5.84 7.62
N GLU A 28 -1.18 5.66 8.15
CA GLU A 28 0.02 6.39 7.78
C GLU A 28 1.06 5.40 7.27
N VAL A 29 1.65 5.70 6.12
CA VAL A 29 2.73 4.93 5.50
C VAL A 29 3.88 5.88 5.19
N SER A 30 5.07 5.54 5.67
CA SER A 30 6.32 6.23 5.34
C SER A 30 7.37 5.21 4.90
N ILE A 31 8.39 5.67 4.18
CA ILE A 31 9.59 4.91 3.88
C ILE A 31 10.77 5.55 4.60
N ASP A 32 11.59 4.70 5.22
CA ASP A 32 12.81 5.15 5.90
C ASP A 32 14.03 4.92 5.02
N GLU A 33 14.13 3.74 4.41
CA GLU A 33 15.33 3.26 3.72
C GLU A 33 14.97 2.37 2.52
N LEU A 34 15.83 2.40 1.50
CA LEU A 34 15.93 1.39 0.45
C LEU A 34 17.34 0.79 0.46
N GLU A 35 17.44 -0.52 0.63
CA GLU A 35 18.66 -1.29 0.40
C GLU A 35 18.61 -1.92 -1.00
N LEU A 36 19.67 -1.73 -1.78
CA LEU A 36 19.87 -2.38 -3.07
C LEU A 36 21.02 -3.36 -2.90
N ALA A 37 20.73 -4.63 -2.69
CA ALA A 37 21.77 -5.66 -2.59
C ALA A 37 22.35 -5.98 -3.97
N ARG A 38 21.48 -6.05 -4.98
CA ARG A 38 21.82 -6.13 -6.41
C ARG A 38 20.92 -5.20 -7.20
N ALA A 39 21.48 -4.53 -8.20
CA ALA A 39 20.75 -3.62 -9.06
C ALA A 39 21.38 -3.64 -10.46
N HIS A 40 20.62 -3.97 -11.50
CA HIS A 40 21.14 -4.22 -12.84
C HIS A 40 20.35 -3.46 -13.90
N ASP A 41 20.98 -2.47 -14.51
CA ASP A 41 20.40 -1.61 -15.54
C ASP A 41 21.05 -1.88 -16.92
N GLY A 42 20.62 -2.99 -17.54
CA GLY A 42 20.91 -3.34 -18.93
C GLY A 42 22.38 -3.31 -19.40
N PRO A 43 22.64 -3.57 -20.69
CA PRO A 43 23.97 -3.43 -21.29
C PRO A 43 24.35 -1.97 -21.60
N PHE A 44 23.36 -1.07 -21.68
CA PHE A 44 23.56 0.34 -22.04
C PHE A 44 23.83 1.28 -20.86
N ARG A 45 24.05 0.73 -19.66
CA ARG A 45 24.69 1.37 -18.48
C ARG A 45 24.04 2.71 -18.08
N GLY A 46 22.72 2.72 -17.91
CA GLY A 46 22.10 3.77 -17.12
C GLY A 46 22.43 3.60 -15.64
N ARG A 47 21.82 4.47 -14.82
CA ARG A 47 21.74 4.24 -13.37
C ARG A 47 20.35 3.69 -13.11
N VAL A 48 20.28 2.61 -12.34
CA VAL A 48 19.02 2.06 -11.82
C VAL A 48 18.18 3.20 -11.24
N GLU A 49 16.92 3.27 -11.64
CA GLU A 49 15.94 4.26 -11.17
C GLU A 49 14.81 3.60 -10.37
N PRO A 50 15.01 3.23 -9.09
CA PRO A 50 13.99 2.55 -8.32
C PRO A 50 12.75 3.42 -8.13
N ARG A 51 11.60 2.88 -8.49
CA ARG A 51 10.29 3.45 -8.20
C ARG A 51 9.49 2.48 -7.32
N LEU A 52 8.87 3.01 -6.27
CA LEU A 52 7.86 2.27 -5.51
C LEU A 52 6.49 2.86 -5.79
N LEU A 53 5.56 2.02 -6.24
CA LEU A 53 4.14 2.32 -6.32
C LEU A 53 3.43 1.71 -5.13
N ILE A 54 2.65 2.51 -4.41
CA ILE A 54 1.96 2.08 -3.20
C ILE A 54 0.48 2.34 -3.37
N GLY A 55 -0.34 1.29 -3.24
CA GLY A 55 -1.78 1.38 -3.09
C GLY A 55 -2.19 0.99 -1.68
N ALA A 56 -2.94 1.86 -1.00
CA ALA A 56 -3.52 1.55 0.30
C ALA A 56 -5.04 1.46 0.16
N TYR A 57 -5.58 0.33 0.58
CA TYR A 57 -7.00 0.01 0.48
C TYR A 57 -7.58 -0.24 1.87
N HIS A 58 -8.81 0.22 2.08
CA HIS A 58 -9.62 -0.23 3.21
C HIS A 58 -10.61 -1.26 2.71
N VAL A 59 -10.61 -2.40 3.36
CA VAL A 59 -11.46 -3.53 3.03
C VAL A 59 -12.44 -3.74 4.17
N ARG A 60 -13.74 -3.65 3.84
CA ARG A 60 -14.83 -3.84 4.82
C ARG A 60 -16.10 -4.27 4.11
N GLY A 61 -16.81 -5.23 4.70
CA GLY A 61 -18.12 -5.67 4.20
C GLY A 61 -18.08 -6.18 2.76
N GLY A 62 -17.04 -6.94 2.40
CA GLY A 62 -16.85 -7.48 1.05
C GLY A 62 -16.56 -6.44 -0.02
N ARG A 63 -16.10 -5.24 0.36
CA ARG A 63 -15.69 -4.19 -0.58
C ARG A 63 -14.30 -3.69 -0.22
N ALA A 64 -13.47 -3.49 -1.24
CA ALA A 64 -12.20 -2.79 -1.14
C ALA A 64 -12.36 -1.38 -1.72
N ALA A 65 -11.90 -0.37 -1.00
CA ALA A 65 -11.88 1.02 -1.43
C ALA A 65 -10.46 1.57 -1.34
N LEU A 66 -9.99 2.24 -2.39
CA LEU A 66 -8.73 2.97 -2.33
C LEU A 66 -8.86 4.10 -1.30
N VAL A 67 -7.95 4.14 -0.32
CA VAL A 67 -7.88 5.21 0.68
C VAL A 67 -6.71 6.15 0.43
N GLY A 68 -5.72 5.70 -0.35
CA GLY A 68 -4.72 6.56 -0.96
C GLY A 68 -3.74 5.75 -1.81
N ARG A 69 -2.97 6.45 -2.63
CA ARG A 69 -1.85 5.88 -3.39
C ARG A 69 -0.68 6.85 -3.43
N ALA A 70 0.54 6.33 -3.60
CA ALA A 70 1.75 7.12 -3.70
C ALA A 70 2.69 6.54 -4.76
N LEU A 71 3.43 7.42 -5.43
CA LEU A 71 4.60 7.09 -6.23
C LEU A 71 5.81 7.64 -5.48
N CYS A 72 6.80 6.80 -5.21
CA CYS A 72 8.03 7.19 -4.55
C CYS A 72 9.21 6.95 -5.51
N PRO A 73 9.64 8.00 -6.24
CA PRO A 73 10.95 8.01 -6.87
C PRO A 73 12.04 7.98 -5.80
N ILE A 74 13.04 7.12 -5.99
CA ILE A 74 14.19 7.03 -5.10
C ILE A 74 15.44 7.32 -5.92
N GLU A 75 16.10 8.43 -5.61
CA GLU A 75 17.36 8.80 -6.26
C GLU A 75 18.49 7.93 -5.71
N VAL A 76 19.20 7.24 -6.60
CA VAL A 76 20.33 6.39 -6.27
C VAL A 76 21.62 7.02 -6.79
N THR A 77 22.52 7.33 -5.87
CA THR A 77 23.87 7.82 -6.20
C THR A 77 24.90 6.76 -5.81
N GLY A 78 25.26 5.88 -6.73
CA GLY A 78 26.26 4.83 -6.52
C GLY A 78 25.91 3.54 -7.24
N ALA A 79 26.77 2.53 -7.08
CA ALA A 79 26.52 1.17 -7.56
C ALA A 79 26.16 0.27 -6.38
N ALA A 80 25.32 -0.74 -6.61
CA ALA A 80 24.99 -1.74 -5.60
C ALA A 80 26.23 -2.59 -5.24
N PRO A 81 26.35 -3.11 -4.00
CA PRO A 81 25.38 -2.99 -2.91
C PRO A 81 25.40 -1.61 -2.25
N LEU A 82 24.23 -1.03 -1.96
CA LEU A 82 24.13 0.28 -1.30
C LEU A 82 22.84 0.42 -0.48
N ARG A 83 22.84 1.37 0.47
CA ARG A 83 21.65 1.79 1.22
C ARG A 83 21.38 3.27 1.01
N VAL A 84 20.12 3.60 0.70
CA VAL A 84 19.63 4.97 0.53
C VAL A 84 18.68 5.29 1.67
N LYS A 85 19.00 6.30 2.47
CA LYS A 85 18.02 6.90 3.38
C LYS A 85 17.03 7.74 2.59
N VAL A 86 15.74 7.46 2.76
CA VAL A 86 14.66 8.14 2.04
C VAL A 86 13.88 9.07 2.97
N GLU A 87 13.57 8.62 4.20
CA GLU A 87 12.87 9.37 5.27
C GLU A 87 11.71 10.25 4.76
N ARG A 88 10.74 9.62 4.08
CA ARG A 88 9.63 10.31 3.41
C ARG A 88 8.28 9.79 3.87
N ASP A 89 7.39 10.71 4.25
CA ASP A 89 5.96 10.42 4.41
C ASP A 89 5.35 10.19 3.01
N LEU A 90 4.80 9.00 2.78
CA LEU A 90 4.27 8.63 1.47
C LEU A 90 2.75 8.79 1.42
N LEU A 91 2.06 8.39 2.49
CA LEU A 91 0.61 8.36 2.50
C LEU A 91 0.04 8.63 3.89
N ARG A 92 -1.01 9.44 3.93
CA ARG A 92 -1.84 9.65 5.12
C ARG A 92 -3.32 9.62 4.73
N ALA A 93 -3.96 8.49 4.97
CA ALA A 93 -5.36 8.27 4.63
C ALA A 93 -6.23 8.21 5.89
N THR A 94 -7.39 8.86 5.88
CA THR A 94 -8.34 8.81 7.00
C THR A 94 -9.63 8.15 6.54
N VAL A 95 -10.03 7.08 7.23
CA VAL A 95 -11.28 6.35 7.01
C VAL A 95 -12.20 6.60 8.19
N ILE A 96 -13.48 6.82 7.92
CA ILE A 96 -14.49 6.94 8.97
C ILE A 96 -15.05 5.54 9.21
N ALA A 97 -14.70 4.92 10.33
CA ALA A 97 -15.30 3.67 10.73
C ALA A 97 -16.78 3.90 11.05
N SER A 98 -17.66 3.00 10.59
CA SER A 98 -19.05 3.01 11.03
C SER A 98 -19.11 2.55 12.49
N SER A 99 -19.81 3.33 13.33
CA SER A 99 -19.83 3.22 14.80
C SER A 99 -20.56 2.01 15.38
N SER A 100 -21.18 1.17 14.55
CA SER A 100 -22.11 0.12 15.00
C SER A 100 -21.74 -1.29 14.57
N ALA A 101 -20.69 -1.46 13.76
CA ALA A 101 -20.19 -2.79 13.41
C ALA A 101 -18.85 -3.03 14.11
N PRO A 102 -18.56 -4.27 14.53
CA PRO A 102 -17.27 -4.62 15.10
C PRO A 102 -16.12 -4.25 14.14
N ALA A 103 -14.91 -4.18 14.68
CA ALA A 103 -13.71 -3.70 13.97
C ALA A 103 -13.23 -4.72 12.92
N ASP A 104 -14.11 -5.04 11.96
CA ASP A 104 -13.95 -6.08 10.96
C ASP A 104 -13.30 -5.53 9.68
N GLY A 105 -12.81 -4.28 9.75
CA GLY A 105 -12.11 -3.66 8.64
C GLY A 105 -10.64 -4.00 8.67
N MET A 106 -10.06 -4.08 7.49
CA MET A 106 -8.65 -4.32 7.28
C MET A 106 -8.10 -3.26 6.33
N PHE A 107 -6.88 -2.81 6.60
CA PHE A 107 -6.08 -2.10 5.62
C PHE A 107 -5.23 -3.09 4.85
N VAL A 108 -5.22 -2.98 3.53
CA VAL A 108 -4.30 -3.69 2.66
C VAL A 108 -3.37 -2.65 2.04
N VAL A 109 -2.06 -2.83 2.23
CA VAL A 109 -1.04 -2.00 1.57
C VAL A 109 -0.32 -2.88 0.55
N LEU A 110 -0.50 -2.55 -0.73
CA LEU A 110 0.14 -3.19 -1.87
C LEU A 110 1.30 -2.30 -2.33
N VAL A 111 2.48 -2.88 -2.50
CA VAL A 111 3.69 -2.17 -2.95
C VAL A 111 4.27 -2.90 -4.14
N LEU A 112 4.45 -2.17 -5.25
CA LEU A 112 5.12 -2.65 -6.45
C LEU A 112 6.46 -1.93 -6.54
N ALA A 113 7.54 -2.69 -6.74
CA ALA A 113 8.86 -2.14 -7.03
C ALA A 113 9.15 -2.27 -8.52
N LEU A 114 9.57 -1.16 -9.14
CA LEU A 114 9.85 -1.07 -10.56
C LEU A 114 11.19 -0.42 -10.82
N GLU A 115 11.82 -0.85 -11.89
CA GLU A 115 12.89 -0.14 -12.60
C GLU A 115 12.23 0.63 -13.74
N GLU A 116 12.37 1.96 -13.76
CA GLU A 116 11.68 2.83 -14.70
C GLU A 116 12.56 3.18 -15.90
N ASP A 117 12.14 2.78 -17.10
CA ASP A 117 12.79 3.16 -18.34
C ASP A 117 12.03 4.28 -19.09
N SER A 118 10.69 4.16 -19.20
CA SER A 118 9.89 4.99 -20.11
C SER A 118 8.81 5.85 -19.44
N GLY A 119 8.48 5.59 -18.18
CA GLY A 119 7.38 6.27 -17.47
C GLY A 119 5.98 5.82 -17.84
N ARG A 120 5.81 5.08 -18.95
CA ARG A 120 4.49 4.64 -19.41
C ARG A 120 3.90 3.60 -18.47
N ASP A 121 4.67 2.61 -18.08
CA ASP A 121 4.19 1.50 -17.26
C ASP A 121 3.90 1.96 -15.83
N VAL A 122 4.73 2.85 -15.29
CA VAL A 122 4.44 3.54 -14.02
C VAL A 122 3.12 4.32 -14.08
N GLN A 123 2.85 5.06 -15.17
CA GLN A 123 1.57 5.78 -15.31
C GLN A 123 0.38 4.82 -15.34
N VAL A 124 0.47 3.75 -16.13
CA VAL A 124 -0.60 2.75 -16.26
C VAL A 124 -0.85 2.05 -14.93
N LEU A 125 0.20 1.58 -14.25
CA LEU A 125 0.08 0.92 -12.96
C LEU A 125 -0.40 1.85 -11.87
N TYR A 126 0.09 3.10 -11.83
CA TYR A 126 -0.40 4.09 -10.86
C TYR A 126 -1.89 4.36 -11.06
N ALA A 127 -2.36 4.46 -12.31
CA ALA A 127 -3.79 4.54 -12.64
C ALA A 127 -4.56 3.28 -12.24
N ALA A 128 -3.99 2.08 -12.45
CA ALA A 128 -4.62 0.82 -12.08
C ALA A 128 -4.92 0.72 -10.58
N LEU A 129 -4.12 1.36 -9.70
CA LEU A 129 -4.39 1.41 -8.25
C LEU A 129 -5.75 2.05 -7.89
N GLU A 130 -6.36 2.84 -8.78
CA GLU A 130 -7.71 3.40 -8.56
C GLU A 130 -8.85 2.39 -8.71
N GLN A 131 -8.58 1.18 -9.21
CA GLN A 131 -9.60 0.19 -9.55
C GLN A 131 -9.47 -1.05 -8.66
N PRO A 132 -9.70 -0.96 -7.33
CA PRO A 132 -9.46 -2.05 -6.38
C PRO A 132 -10.23 -3.35 -6.68
N ALA A 133 -11.37 -3.25 -7.39
CA ALA A 133 -12.17 -4.41 -7.78
C ALA A 133 -11.51 -5.28 -8.86
N LEU A 134 -10.52 -4.75 -9.57
CA LEU A 134 -9.79 -5.45 -10.63
C LEU A 134 -8.52 -6.13 -10.13
N TRP A 135 -8.07 -5.83 -8.91
CA TRP A 135 -6.86 -6.43 -8.37
C TRP A 135 -7.15 -7.77 -7.73
N ALA A 136 -6.49 -8.82 -8.23
CA ALA A 136 -6.39 -10.11 -7.59
C ALA A 136 -4.94 -10.39 -7.20
N VAL A 137 -4.72 -11.03 -6.05
CA VAL A 137 -3.39 -11.33 -5.52
C VAL A 137 -3.34 -12.79 -5.04
N TRP A 138 -2.16 -13.41 -5.11
CA TRP A 138 -1.89 -14.70 -4.48
C TRP A 138 -0.45 -14.76 -4.00
N GLU A 139 -0.17 -15.65 -3.05
CA GLU A 139 1.18 -15.88 -2.53
C GLU A 139 2.13 -16.31 -3.65
N ALA A 140 3.29 -15.64 -3.76
CA ALA A 140 4.21 -15.86 -4.87
C ALA A 140 4.86 -17.26 -4.87
N GLU A 141 5.04 -17.86 -3.70
CA GLU A 141 5.69 -19.16 -3.53
C GLU A 141 4.71 -20.35 -3.66
N ARG A 142 3.41 -20.08 -3.90
CA ARG A 142 2.44 -21.16 -4.04
C ARG A 142 2.61 -21.90 -5.38
N PRO A 143 2.63 -23.25 -5.38
CA PRO A 143 2.79 -24.03 -6.61
C PRO A 143 1.56 -23.96 -7.51
N VAL A 144 0.37 -23.74 -6.94
CA VAL A 144 -0.88 -23.56 -7.67
C VAL A 144 -1.41 -22.16 -7.35
N PRO A 145 -1.54 -21.28 -8.36
CA PRO A 145 -2.11 -19.96 -8.17
C PRO A 145 -3.56 -20.05 -7.67
N GLU A 146 -3.85 -19.35 -6.57
CA GLU A 146 -5.20 -19.14 -6.04
C GLU A 146 -5.47 -17.64 -5.91
N PRO A 147 -5.75 -16.93 -7.03
CA PRO A 147 -5.98 -15.49 -7.00
C PRO A 147 -7.17 -15.14 -6.12
N ARG A 148 -6.99 -14.16 -5.23
CA ARG A 148 -8.03 -13.58 -4.39
C ARG A 148 -8.15 -12.10 -4.67
N LEU A 149 -9.37 -11.62 -4.87
CA LEU A 149 -9.65 -10.19 -4.98
C LEU A 149 -9.35 -9.49 -3.65
N LEU A 150 -8.98 -8.21 -3.72
CA LEU A 150 -8.62 -7.45 -2.52
C LEU A 150 -9.71 -7.47 -1.44
N HIS A 151 -10.98 -7.54 -1.84
CA HIS A 151 -12.09 -7.55 -0.89
C HIS A 151 -12.24 -8.86 -0.11
N GLU A 152 -11.70 -9.96 -0.64
CA GLU A 152 -11.71 -11.28 -0.01
C GLU A 152 -10.61 -11.39 1.06
N LEU A 153 -9.59 -10.53 1.00
CA LEU A 153 -8.46 -10.53 1.93
C LEU A 153 -8.84 -10.16 3.36
N ALA A 154 -9.96 -9.44 3.57
CA ALA A 154 -10.43 -9.10 4.91
C ALA A 154 -10.86 -10.32 5.74
N GLN A 155 -11.05 -11.48 5.11
CA GLN A 155 -11.35 -12.74 5.80
C GLN A 155 -10.10 -13.47 6.29
N LEU A 156 -8.92 -13.00 5.89
CA LEU A 156 -7.65 -13.57 6.30
C LEU A 156 -7.15 -12.91 7.58
N GLU A 157 -6.22 -13.59 8.25
CA GLU A 157 -5.51 -13.00 9.37
C GLU A 157 -4.64 -11.81 8.91
N PRO A 158 -4.49 -10.77 9.76
CA PRO A 158 -3.50 -9.73 9.53
C PRO A 158 -2.09 -10.31 9.37
N SER A 159 -1.27 -9.64 8.55
CA SER A 159 0.13 -10.02 8.38
C SER A 159 0.90 -9.84 9.69
N ALA A 160 1.93 -10.65 9.89
CA ALA A 160 2.83 -10.54 11.04
C ALA A 160 4.09 -9.73 10.66
N ALA A 161 4.31 -8.61 11.36
CA ALA A 161 5.55 -7.84 11.22
C ALA A 161 6.76 -8.69 11.69
N PRO A 162 7.97 -8.46 11.14
CA PRO A 162 8.37 -7.32 10.31
C PRO A 162 8.44 -7.62 8.81
N VAL A 163 7.93 -8.74 8.30
CA VAL A 163 8.15 -9.15 6.90
C VAL A 163 6.87 -9.01 6.10
N ALA A 164 6.93 -8.29 4.98
CA ALA A 164 5.83 -8.22 4.03
C ALA A 164 5.73 -9.49 3.20
N GLU A 165 4.51 -9.83 2.78
CA GLU A 165 4.25 -11.05 2.01
C GLU A 165 4.55 -10.81 0.53
N ARG A 166 5.34 -11.69 -0.09
CA ARG A 166 5.52 -11.71 -1.54
C ARG A 166 4.27 -12.23 -2.21
N VAL A 167 3.74 -11.42 -3.13
CA VAL A 167 2.53 -11.76 -3.87
C VAL A 167 2.76 -11.61 -5.36
N GLN A 168 2.07 -12.44 -6.11
CA GLN A 168 1.82 -12.22 -7.53
C GLN A 168 0.48 -11.53 -7.68
N VAL A 169 0.30 -10.80 -8.78
CA VAL A 169 -0.88 -9.98 -8.99
C VAL A 169 -1.42 -10.11 -10.41
N LEU A 170 -2.75 -10.04 -10.51
CA LEU A 170 -3.50 -9.88 -11.76
C LEU A 170 -4.26 -8.56 -11.69
N PHE A 171 -4.40 -7.93 -12.85
CA PHE A 171 -5.27 -6.78 -13.03
C PHE A 171 -6.34 -7.12 -14.07
N GLY A 172 -7.59 -7.26 -13.61
CA GLY A 172 -8.68 -7.86 -14.39
C GLY A 172 -8.40 -9.35 -14.59
N GLU A 173 -8.36 -9.78 -15.85
CA GLU A 173 -8.11 -11.17 -16.26
C GLU A 173 -6.68 -11.39 -16.77
N SER A 174 -5.81 -10.38 -16.68
CA SER A 174 -4.48 -10.39 -17.27
C SER A 174 -3.40 -10.14 -16.22
N HIS A 175 -2.18 -10.59 -16.54
CA HIS A 175 -0.98 -10.13 -15.85
C HIS A 175 -0.87 -8.61 -15.92
N LEU A 176 -0.04 -8.04 -15.05
CA LEU A 176 0.14 -6.60 -15.01
C LEU A 176 0.50 -6.05 -16.38
N PRO A 177 0.02 -4.84 -16.70
CA PRO A 177 0.29 -4.18 -17.97
C PRO A 177 1.74 -3.70 -18.11
N ALA A 178 2.61 -3.94 -17.12
CA ALA A 178 4.03 -3.63 -17.21
C ALA A 178 4.80 -4.73 -17.94
N SER A 179 5.83 -4.36 -18.70
CA SER A 179 6.76 -5.35 -19.22
C SER A 179 7.41 -6.12 -18.05
N SER A 180 7.61 -7.43 -18.23
CA SER A 180 8.03 -8.32 -17.15
C SER A 180 9.43 -8.01 -16.59
N ASP A 181 10.23 -7.25 -17.33
CA ASP A 181 11.57 -6.81 -16.96
C ASP A 181 11.58 -5.55 -16.07
N GLU A 182 10.61 -4.65 -16.24
CA GLU A 182 10.51 -3.43 -15.43
C GLU A 182 9.97 -3.71 -14.01
N LEU A 183 9.09 -4.71 -13.85
CA LEU A 183 8.55 -5.08 -12.54
C LEU A 183 9.53 -5.98 -11.76
N ILE A 184 10.13 -5.44 -10.70
CA ILE A 184 11.03 -6.19 -9.82
C ILE A 184 10.24 -7.12 -8.90
N GLY A 185 9.09 -6.68 -8.39
CA GLY A 185 8.25 -7.54 -7.57
C GLY A 185 7.08 -6.81 -6.93
N THR A 186 6.15 -7.59 -6.38
CA THR A 186 5.00 -7.08 -5.66
C THR A 186 4.93 -7.71 -4.27
N LEU A 187 4.67 -6.86 -3.27
CA LEU A 187 4.54 -7.26 -1.88
C LEU A 187 3.32 -6.61 -1.26
N MET A 188 2.79 -7.26 -0.22
CA MET A 188 1.58 -6.82 0.45
C MET A 188 1.69 -7.00 1.96
N VAL A 189 1.03 -6.10 2.70
CA VAL A 189 0.72 -6.31 4.11
C VAL A 189 -0.75 -6.09 4.39
N ARG A 190 -1.29 -6.92 5.28
CA ARG A 190 -2.64 -6.83 5.84
C ARG A 190 -2.55 -6.30 7.26
N VAL A 191 -3.17 -5.16 7.54
CA VAL A 191 -3.13 -4.50 8.85
C VAL A 191 -4.54 -4.35 9.39
N ALA A 192 -4.81 -4.90 10.56
CA ALA A 192 -6.12 -4.77 11.19
C ALA A 192 -6.47 -3.30 11.48
N GLU A 193 -7.76 -2.94 11.38
CA GLU A 193 -8.30 -1.64 11.84
C GLU A 193 -8.35 -1.52 13.39
N GLY A 194 -7.83 -2.53 14.10
CA GLY A 194 -7.87 -2.73 15.55
C GLY A 194 -7.28 -1.59 16.42
N PRO A 195 -7.01 -1.85 17.72
CA PRO A 195 -6.59 -0.80 18.63
C PRO A 195 -5.34 -0.08 18.12
N VAL A 196 -5.31 1.24 18.35
CA VAL A 196 -4.22 2.12 17.90
C VAL A 196 -2.88 1.55 18.31
N GLY A 197 -2.11 1.13 17.31
CA GLY A 197 -0.83 0.47 17.51
C GLY A 197 0.34 1.44 17.56
N ARG A 198 1.47 0.92 18.07
CA ARG A 198 2.77 1.52 17.75
C ARG A 198 3.01 1.37 16.25
N PRO A 199 3.74 2.30 15.60
CA PRO A 199 4.22 2.09 14.24
C PRO A 199 4.93 0.75 14.17
N SER A 200 4.57 -0.07 13.19
CA SER A 200 5.30 -1.30 12.87
C SER A 200 6.24 -1.01 11.72
N GLU A 201 7.49 -1.43 11.86
CA GLU A 201 8.45 -1.44 10.78
C GLU A 201 8.26 -2.72 9.97
N TRP A 202 8.28 -2.57 8.64
CA TRP A 202 8.06 -3.63 7.68
C TRP A 202 9.16 -3.63 6.64
N ARG A 203 9.70 -4.81 6.36
CA ARG A 203 10.68 -5.07 5.33
C ARG A 203 9.97 -5.64 4.11
N PHE A 204 10.04 -4.89 3.02
CA PHE A 204 9.52 -5.27 1.72
C PHE A 204 10.68 -5.73 0.86
N HIS A 205 10.90 -7.05 0.78
CA HIS A 205 11.98 -7.65 0.01
C HIS A 205 11.52 -8.01 -1.41
N PHE A 206 11.97 -7.23 -2.39
CA PHE A 206 11.69 -7.38 -3.80
C PHE A 206 12.85 -8.11 -4.48
N GLN A 207 12.53 -9.07 -5.35
CA GLN A 207 13.52 -9.77 -6.14
C GLN A 207 12.94 -10.06 -7.51
N SER A 208 13.65 -9.62 -8.57
CA SER A 208 13.25 -9.89 -9.95
C SER A 208 13.30 -11.39 -10.25
N PRO A 209 12.48 -11.90 -11.18
CA PRO A 209 12.46 -13.32 -11.53
C PRO A 209 13.82 -13.87 -11.99
N ASP A 210 14.64 -13.04 -12.64
CA ASP A 210 15.98 -13.40 -13.09
C ASP A 210 17.08 -13.20 -12.02
N GLY A 211 16.70 -12.73 -10.83
CA GLY A 211 17.58 -12.50 -9.69
C GLY A 211 18.61 -11.39 -9.88
N LYS A 212 18.50 -10.58 -10.95
CA LYS A 212 19.43 -9.47 -11.20
C LYS A 212 19.18 -8.27 -10.29
N ASN A 213 17.92 -8.06 -9.90
CA ASN A 213 17.50 -7.01 -8.97
C ASN A 213 17.07 -7.63 -7.65
N ASP A 214 17.60 -7.11 -6.54
CA ASP A 214 17.39 -7.60 -5.18
C ASP A 214 17.38 -6.42 -4.20
N TRP A 215 16.18 -5.95 -3.88
CA TRP A 215 15.94 -4.68 -3.20
C TRP A 215 15.15 -4.91 -1.92
N THR A 216 15.44 -4.18 -0.85
CA THR A 216 14.61 -4.18 0.36
C THR A 216 14.22 -2.77 0.74
N ALA A 217 12.92 -2.46 0.73
CA ALA A 217 12.41 -1.20 1.26
C ALA A 217 11.96 -1.38 2.72
N VAL A 218 12.33 -0.43 3.58
CA VAL A 218 11.90 -0.39 4.99
C VAL A 218 10.80 0.66 5.12
N LEU A 219 9.58 0.20 5.36
CA LEU A 219 8.39 1.04 5.49
C LEU A 219 7.90 1.04 6.94
N ARG A 220 7.46 2.19 7.44
CA ARG A 220 6.69 2.27 8.69
C ARG A 220 5.22 2.39 8.36
N ILE A 221 4.42 1.53 8.97
CA ILE A 221 2.98 1.53 8.80
C ILE A 221 2.33 1.69 10.17
N ARG A 222 1.43 2.67 10.26
CA ARG A 222 0.76 3.02 11.51
C ARG A 222 -0.73 3.20 11.29
N VAL A 223 -1.53 2.52 12.12
CA VAL A 223 -2.97 2.79 12.23
C VAL A 223 -3.22 3.58 13.51
N THR A 224 -3.82 4.76 13.37
CA THR A 224 -4.17 5.65 14.48
C THR A 224 -5.66 5.89 14.57
N GLY A 225 -6.14 6.18 15.78
CA GLY A 225 -7.51 6.61 16.06
C GLY A 225 -7.50 8.11 16.37
N ARG A 226 -8.58 8.81 15.98
CA ARG A 226 -8.79 10.23 16.31
C ARG A 226 -9.85 10.44 17.38
#